data_AF-A0A7V5WMJ3-F1
#
_entry.id   AF-A0A7V5WMJ3-F1
#
_cell.length_a   1.000
_cell.length_b   1.000
_cell.length_c   1.000
_cell.angle_alpha   90.00
_cell.angle_beta   90.00
_cell.angle_gamma   90.00
#
_symmetry.space_group_name_H-M   'P 1'
#
loop_
_entity.id
_entity.type
_entity.pdbx_description
1 polymer ?
#
loop_
_entity_poly.entity_id
_entity_poly.type
_entity_poly.pdbx_seq_one_letter_code
_entity_poly.pdbx_strand_id
1 'polypeptide(L)'
;MSPSEAVSVQSAKGIKIADMLKSMVSRRASDIHLHAGAPPTMRIDGDLVHFDGIPSLSPEQTEQIAFAMMSETQREYFARKHELDF
;
A
#
# COMPACT_ATOMS: atom_id res chain seq x y z
N MET A 1 1.82 36.97 -6.77
CA MET A 1 1.94 36.39 -8.12
C MET A 1 3.00 35.31 -8.03
N SER A 2 2.72 34.01 -8.04
CA SER A 2 1.53 33.29 -8.51
C SER A 2 1.18 32.14 -7.54
N PRO A 3 -0.12 31.86 -7.35
CA PRO A 3 -0.64 30.69 -6.64
C PRO A 3 -0.71 29.48 -7.60
N SER A 4 -1.06 28.30 -7.07
CA SER A 4 -1.28 27.05 -7.81
C SER A 4 0.04 26.31 -8.09
N GLU A 5 0.29 25.12 -7.58
CA GLU A 5 -0.55 23.94 -7.81
C GLU A 5 -0.87 23.20 -6.51
N ALA A 6 -2.07 23.45 -5.98
CA ALA A 6 -2.78 22.44 -5.22
C ALA A 6 -3.10 21.32 -6.21
N VAL A 7 -2.23 20.30 -6.27
CA VAL A 7 -2.51 19.08 -7.01
C VAL A 7 -3.77 18.46 -6.44
N SER A 8 -4.74 18.31 -7.34
CA SER A 8 -6.13 17.96 -7.09
C SER A 8 -6.36 16.99 -5.94
N VAL A 9 -7.21 17.45 -5.03
CA VAL A 9 -8.09 16.63 -4.20
C VAL A 9 -8.91 15.73 -5.14
N GLN A 10 -8.36 14.57 -5.49
CA GLN A 10 -9.14 13.50 -6.10
C GLN A 10 -9.61 12.57 -4.98
N SER A 11 -10.85 12.79 -4.53
CA SER A 11 -11.62 11.74 -3.88
C SER A 11 -11.77 10.58 -4.85
N ALA A 12 -10.97 9.53 -4.69
CA ALA A 12 -11.12 8.30 -5.42
C ALA A 12 -10.84 7.13 -4.47
N LYS A 13 -11.89 6.37 -4.17
CA LYS A 13 -11.84 4.94 -3.80
C LYS A 13 -10.69 4.57 -2.84
N GLY A 14 -10.98 4.49 -1.53
CA GLY A 14 -10.00 4.11 -0.52
C GLY A 14 -9.12 2.94 -0.99
N ILE A 15 -7.80 3.08 -0.85
CA ILE A 15 -6.81 2.14 -1.39
C ILE A 15 -7.08 0.75 -0.83
N LYS A 16 -7.48 -0.20 -1.69
CA LYS A 16 -7.76 -1.58 -1.29
C LYS A 16 -6.62 -2.49 -1.70
N ILE A 17 -6.11 -3.25 -0.75
CA ILE A 17 -5.08 -4.27 -1.00
C ILE A 17 -5.49 -5.26 -2.08
N ALA A 18 -6.76 -5.66 -2.12
CA ALA A 18 -7.29 -6.57 -3.14
C ALA A 18 -7.15 -6.03 -4.58
N ASP A 19 -7.27 -4.72 -4.79
CA ASP A 19 -7.12 -4.12 -6.12
C ASP A 19 -5.64 -4.05 -6.52
N MET A 20 -4.74 -3.78 -5.56
CA MET A 20 -3.29 -3.83 -5.79
C MET A 20 -2.83 -5.25 -6.13
N LEU A 21 -3.28 -6.26 -5.38
CA LEU A 21 -2.96 -7.66 -5.65
C LEU A 21 -3.46 -8.13 -7.02
N LYS A 22 -4.66 -7.72 -7.44
CA LYS A 22 -5.15 -8.01 -8.81
C LYS A 22 -4.25 -7.40 -9.88
N SER A 23 -3.83 -6.15 -9.68
CA SER A 23 -2.91 -5.48 -10.60
C SER A 23 -1.56 -6.19 -10.67
N MET A 24 -1.01 -6.64 -9.53
CA MET A 24 0.22 -7.44 -9.48
C MET A 24 0.11 -8.71 -10.30
N VAL A 25 -1.01 -9.44 -10.21
CA VAL A 25 -1.23 -10.65 -11.02
C VAL A 25 -1.21 -10.31 -12.51
N SER A 26 -1.88 -9.23 -12.94
CA SER A 26 -1.87 -8.79 -14.33
C SER A 26 -0.49 -8.37 -14.82
N ARG A 27 0.34 -7.80 -13.93
CA ARG A 27 1.71 -7.34 -14.23
C ARG A 27 2.80 -8.38 -13.92
N ARG A 28 2.42 -9.58 -13.49
CA ARG A 28 3.34 -10.67 -13.07
C ARG A 28 4.35 -10.24 -12.00
N ALA A 29 3.94 -9.37 -11.08
CA ALA A 29 4.79 -8.96 -9.97
C ALA A 29 4.93 -10.08 -8.93
N SER A 30 6.14 -10.24 -8.37
CA SER A 30 6.43 -11.24 -7.34
C SER A 30 6.09 -10.76 -5.93
N ASP A 31 6.38 -9.49 -5.65
CA ASP A 31 6.29 -8.91 -4.30
C ASP A 31 5.66 -7.53 -4.34
N ILE A 32 5.03 -7.14 -3.23
CA ILE A 32 4.59 -5.77 -2.96
C ILE A 32 5.21 -5.28 -1.67
N HIS A 33 5.81 -4.11 -1.73
CA HIS A 33 6.41 -3.41 -0.61
C HIS A 33 5.54 -2.21 -0.28
N LEU A 34 5.13 -2.12 0.98
CA LEU A 34 4.31 -1.03 1.52
C LEU A 34 5.09 -0.37 2.66
N HIS A 35 5.28 0.94 2.58
CA HIS A 35 6.00 1.71 3.59
C HIS A 35 5.32 3.06 3.82
N ALA A 36 5.18 3.46 5.08
CA ALA A 36 4.65 4.77 5.42
C ALA A 36 5.61 5.87 4.93
N GLY A 37 5.10 6.88 4.23
CA GLY A 37 5.88 7.95 3.62
C GLY A 37 6.35 7.66 2.19
N ALA A 38 6.17 6.44 1.68
CA ALA A 38 6.54 6.07 0.32
C ALA A 38 5.34 5.53 -0.49
N PRO A 39 5.35 5.66 -1.83
CA PRO A 39 4.37 5.01 -2.68
C PRO A 39 4.48 3.47 -2.59
N PRO A 40 3.37 2.73 -2.72
CA PRO A 40 3.41 1.28 -2.89
C PRO A 40 4.32 0.91 -4.05
N THR A 41 5.15 -0.12 -3.85
CA THR A 41 6.12 -0.57 -4.84
C THR A 41 5.94 -2.05 -5.10
N MET A 42 6.01 -2.47 -6.35
CA MET A 42 5.95 -3.88 -6.73
C MET A 42 7.28 -4.32 -7.35
N ARG A 43 7.63 -5.59 -7.17
CA ARG A 43 8.78 -6.19 -7.85
C ARG A 43 8.30 -6.92 -9.09
N ILE A 44 8.77 -6.51 -10.28
CA ILE A 44 8.48 -7.17 -11.56
C ILE A 44 9.81 -7.55 -12.19
N ASP A 45 10.01 -8.85 -12.44
CA ASP A 45 11.23 -9.38 -13.07
C ASP A 45 12.55 -8.91 -12.42
N GLY A 46 12.51 -8.64 -11.11
CA GLY A 46 13.66 -8.16 -10.31
C GLY A 46 13.67 -6.66 -10.04
N ASP A 47 12.99 -5.87 -10.87
CA ASP A 47 12.95 -4.40 -10.79
C ASP A 47 11.85 -3.90 -9.86
N LEU A 48 12.14 -2.83 -9.12
CA LEU A 48 11.18 -2.16 -8.25
C LEU A 48 10.45 -1.06 -9.03
N VAL A 49 9.12 -1.17 -9.12
CA VAL A 49 8.25 -0.26 -9.87
C VAL A 49 7.15 0.27 -8.95
N HIS A 50 6.95 1.58 -8.90
CA HIS A 50 5.85 2.16 -8.12
C HIS A 50 4.49 1.87 -8.74
N PHE A 51 3.44 1.84 -7.91
CA PHE A 51 2.07 1.83 -8.41
C PHE A 51 1.71 3.21 -8.99
N ASP A 52 1.24 3.21 -10.24
CA ASP A 52 0.83 4.44 -10.92
C ASP A 52 -0.41 5.05 -10.25
N GLY A 53 -0.34 6.35 -9.97
CA GLY A 53 -1.47 7.11 -9.42
C GLY A 53 -1.76 6.89 -7.93
N ILE A 54 -0.93 6.13 -7.21
CA ILE A 54 -1.02 6.01 -5.75
C ILE A 54 0.07 6.87 -5.10
N PRO A 55 -0.28 7.90 -4.31
CA PRO A 55 0.70 8.74 -3.61
C PRO A 55 1.37 7.97 -2.47
N SER A 56 2.32 8.63 -1.79
CA SER A 56 2.90 8.11 -0.55
C SER A 56 1.83 7.73 0.47
N LEU A 57 1.95 6.54 1.05
CA LEU A 57 1.03 6.07 2.08
C LEU A 57 1.24 6.82 3.39
N SER A 58 0.17 7.21 4.08
CA SER A 58 0.28 7.64 5.48
C SER A 58 0.46 6.43 6.41
N PRO A 59 0.97 6.62 7.64
CA PRO A 59 1.03 5.55 8.64
C PRO A 59 -0.32 4.85 8.86
N GLU A 60 -1.41 5.63 8.93
CA GLU A 60 -2.77 5.11 9.12
C GLU A 60 -3.22 4.28 7.92
N GLN A 61 -2.90 4.71 6.70
CA GLN A 61 -3.22 3.96 5.49
C GLN A 61 -2.44 2.64 5.43
N THR A 62 -1.14 2.66 5.77
CA THR A 62 -0.31 1.45 5.82
C THR A 62 -0.86 0.46 6.86
N GLU A 63 -1.23 0.93 8.04
CA GLU A 63 -1.85 0.11 9.09
C GLU A 63 -3.19 -0.49 8.62
N GLN A 64 -4.08 0.33 8.03
CA GLN A 64 -5.35 -0.14 7.50
C GLN A 64 -5.18 -1.23 6.43
N ILE A 65 -4.20 -1.08 5.55
CA ILE A 65 -3.88 -2.07 4.52
C ILE A 65 -3.37 -3.37 5.15
N ALA A 66 -2.44 -3.30 6.11
CA ALA A 66 -1.92 -4.47 6.79
C ALA A 66 -3.03 -5.21 7.56
N PHE A 67 -3.84 -4.49 8.32
CA PHE A 67 -4.94 -5.06 9.10
C PHE A 67 -6.04 -5.65 8.22
N ALA A 68 -6.25 -5.14 7.01
CA ALA A 68 -7.20 -5.75 6.07
C ALA A 68 -6.80 -7.16 5.64
N MET A 69 -5.54 -7.57 5.80
CA MET A 69 -5.06 -8.93 5.54
C MET A 69 -5.00 -9.82 6.77
N MET A 70 -5.18 -9.26 7.98
CA MET A 70 -5.03 -9.96 9.26
C MET A 70 -6.39 -10.27 9.90
N SER A 71 -6.53 -11.48 10.45
CA SER A 71 -7.58 -11.83 11.41
C SER A 71 -7.40 -11.10 12.75
N GLU A 72 -8.42 -11.11 13.60
CA GLU A 72 -8.37 -10.47 14.92
C GLU A 72 -7.22 -11.02 15.80
N THR A 73 -7.08 -12.35 15.87
CA THR A 73 -5.99 -13.01 16.62
C THR A 73 -4.60 -12.64 16.07
N GLN A 74 -4.47 -12.50 14.75
CA GLN A 74 -3.23 -12.06 14.11
C GLN A 74 -2.89 -10.60 14.43
N ARG A 75 -3.90 -9.71 14.48
CA ARG A 75 -3.70 -8.30 14.90
C ARG A 75 -3.23 -8.20 16.34
N GLU A 76 -3.82 -8.98 17.25
CA GLU A 76 -3.38 -9.02 18.64
C GLU A 76 -1.94 -9.52 18.78
N TYR A 77 -1.58 -10.54 18.01
CA TYR A 77 -0.21 -11.05 17.96
C TYR A 77 0.76 -9.97 17.44
N PHE A 78 0.43 -9.36 16.30
CA PHE A 78 1.22 -8.30 15.70
C PHE A 78 1.39 -7.09 16.64
N ALA A 79 0.35 -6.69 17.37
CA ALA A 79 0.42 -5.58 18.34
C ALA A 79 1.41 -5.86 19.49
N ARG A 80 1.64 -7.12 19.84
CA ARG A 80 2.56 -7.52 20.92
C ARG A 80 3.98 -7.84 20.43
N LYS A 81 4.10 -8.34 19.21
CA LYS A 81 5.37 -8.85 18.66
C LYS A 81 6.00 -7.94 17.62
N HIS A 82 5.22 -7.00 17.07
CA HIS A 82 5.60 -6.08 15.99
C HIS A 82 5.98 -6.77 14.68
N GLU A 83 5.70 -8.06 14.54
CA GLU A 83 5.90 -8.88 13.34
C GLU A 83 4.83 -9.98 13.25
N LEU A 84 4.57 -10.46 12.04
CA LEU A 84 3.63 -11.55 11.75
C LEU A 84 3.98 -12.17 10.38
N ASP A 85 3.96 -13.50 10.30
CA ASP A 85 4.11 -14.28 9.06
C ASP A 85 2.94 -15.28 8.97
N PHE A 86 2.31 -15.42 7.80
CA PHE A 86 1.11 -16.25 7.58
C PHE A 86 0.91 -16.71 6.14
#